data_AF-A0A7X0HGP2-F1
#
_entry.id   AF-A0A7X0HGP2-F1
#
_cell.length_a   1.000
_cell.length_b   1.000
_cell.length_c   1.000
_cell.angle_alpha   90.00
_cell.angle_beta   90.00
_cell.angle_gamma   90.00
#
_symmetry.space_group_name_H-M   'P 1'
#
loop_
_entity.id
_entity.type
_entity.pdbx_description
1 polymer ?
#
loop_
_entity_poly.entity_id
_entity_poly.type
_entity_poly.pdbx_seq_one_letter_code
_entity_poly.pdbx_strand_id
1 'polypeptide(L)'
;MTMQTQETTEAGRTLAALEERVRSGDEAVTADQVEQARGLSRFARLRKDAADRKAEQARTAAATRARAEAIDRAEQLLDAHTLDDIAAQYVAARKALESLVAACEARTAAVDEAARMLSIAAVRDAPGRPDVTARWDGSPANSRVETGTVRHVALEPGPVLHCLVRRIADAHPRGLPLDHTYSLARQLVVGPQSSPLDDAIGRLDAAS
;
A
#
# COMPACT_ATOMS: atom_id res chain seq x y z
N MET A 1 33.20 24.56 18.04
CA MET A 1 34.43 24.06 18.70
C MET A 1 34.10 23.88 20.17
N THR A 2 34.14 22.64 20.70
CA THR A 2 33.77 22.38 22.11
C THR A 2 34.89 22.84 23.05
N MET A 3 34.53 23.31 24.25
CA MET A 3 35.47 23.80 25.26
C MET A 3 36.62 22.80 25.55
N GLN A 4 36.33 21.50 25.56
CA GLN A 4 37.35 20.43 25.75
C GLN A 4 38.33 20.30 24.58
N THR A 5 37.91 20.65 23.36
CA THR A 5 38.81 20.68 22.19
C THR A 5 39.77 21.86 22.27
N GLN A 6 39.30 23.03 22.76
CA GLN A 6 40.16 24.18 23.05
C GLN A 6 41.19 23.83 24.12
N GLU A 7 40.76 23.29 25.27
CA GLU A 7 41.66 22.90 26.38
C GLU A 7 42.75 21.91 25.93
N THR A 8 42.39 20.91 25.10
CA THR A 8 43.37 19.93 24.59
C THR A 8 44.36 20.56 23.62
N THR A 9 43.90 21.44 22.73
CA THR A 9 44.76 22.13 21.76
C THR A 9 45.69 23.13 22.46
N GLU A 10 45.22 23.83 23.47
CA GLU A 10 46.02 24.79 24.25
C GLU A 10 47.09 24.07 25.08
N ALA A 11 46.72 23.02 25.83
CA ALA A 11 47.69 22.24 26.61
C ALA A 11 48.77 21.58 25.72
N GLY A 12 48.40 21.11 24.52
CA GLY A 12 49.35 20.59 23.54
C GLY A 12 50.31 21.65 22.99
N ARG A 13 49.82 22.87 22.71
CA ARG A 13 50.64 24.00 22.26
C ARG A 13 51.61 24.45 23.35
N THR A 14 51.17 24.52 24.61
CA THR A 14 52.03 24.89 25.74
C THR A 14 53.18 23.89 25.93
N LEU A 15 52.90 22.59 25.86
CA LEU A 15 53.94 21.56 25.93
C LEU A 15 54.94 21.68 24.77
N ALA A 16 54.45 21.80 23.53
CA ALA A 16 55.30 21.91 22.35
C ALA A 16 56.21 23.16 22.40
N ALA A 17 55.69 24.28 22.91
CA ALA A 17 56.46 25.51 23.09
C ALA A 17 57.55 25.36 24.16
N LEU A 18 57.29 24.67 25.27
CA LEU A 18 58.30 24.39 26.29
C LEU A 18 59.38 23.44 25.78
N GLU A 19 59.00 22.38 25.04
CA GLU A 19 59.96 21.43 24.46
C GLU A 19 60.87 22.09 23.40
N GLU A 20 60.35 23.03 22.61
CA GLU A 20 61.16 23.80 21.65
C GLU A 20 62.15 24.75 22.32
N ARG A 21 61.75 25.41 23.42
CA ARG A 21 62.65 26.25 24.23
C ARG A 21 63.80 25.44 24.82
N VAL A 22 63.51 24.25 25.37
CA VAL A 22 64.54 23.32 25.85
C VAL A 22 65.49 22.91 24.73
N ARG A 23 64.95 22.58 23.54
CA ARG A 23 65.76 22.23 22.35
C ARG A 23 66.65 23.38 21.87
N SER A 24 66.21 24.61 22.07
CA SER A 24 66.93 25.84 21.72
C SER A 24 68.00 26.24 22.75
N GLY A 25 68.15 25.48 23.84
CA GLY A 25 69.14 25.74 24.89
C GLY A 25 68.70 26.74 25.96
N ASP A 26 67.40 26.96 26.13
CA ASP A 26 66.87 27.84 27.18
C ASP A 26 66.95 27.16 28.56
N GLU A 27 67.96 27.53 29.36
CA GLU A 27 68.20 27.00 30.71
C GLU A 27 67.16 27.45 31.74
N ALA A 28 66.30 28.42 31.42
CA ALA A 28 65.24 28.87 32.33
C ALA A 28 64.05 27.89 32.38
N VAL A 29 63.94 26.96 31.42
CA VAL A 29 62.90 25.94 31.42
C VAL A 29 63.33 24.75 32.28
N THR A 30 62.55 24.44 33.32
CA THR A 30 62.87 23.33 34.23
C THR A 30 62.20 22.03 33.79
N ALA A 31 62.79 20.90 34.18
CA ALA A 31 62.20 19.58 33.95
C ALA A 31 60.78 19.48 34.55
N ASP A 32 60.57 20.06 35.73
CA ASP A 32 59.26 20.10 36.39
C ASP A 32 58.20 20.82 35.56
N GLN A 33 58.55 21.91 34.87
CA GLN A 33 57.62 22.63 33.99
C GLN A 33 57.19 21.78 32.79
N VAL A 34 58.13 21.03 32.20
CA VAL A 34 57.83 20.12 31.09
C VAL A 34 56.94 18.96 31.56
N GLU A 35 57.23 18.35 32.71
CA GLU A 35 56.42 17.25 33.25
C GLU A 35 55.03 17.71 33.69
N GLN A 36 54.89 18.92 34.27
CA GLN A 36 53.59 19.51 34.56
C GLN A 36 52.78 19.74 33.27
N ALA A 37 53.40 20.30 32.23
CA ALA A 37 52.73 20.50 30.94
C ALA A 37 52.32 19.18 30.26
N ARG A 38 53.15 18.12 30.38
CA ARG A 38 52.80 16.76 29.94
C ARG A 38 51.60 16.20 30.70
N GLY A 39 51.59 16.35 32.02
CA GLY A 39 50.47 15.94 32.87
C GLY A 39 49.16 16.61 32.47
N LEU A 40 49.20 17.93 32.27
CA LEU A 40 48.04 18.72 31.83
C LEU A 40 47.55 18.31 30.44
N SER A 41 48.46 18.14 29.47
CA SER A 41 48.12 17.68 28.11
C SER A 41 47.47 16.29 28.11
N ARG A 42 48.05 15.34 28.88
CA ARG A 42 47.48 13.99 29.03
C ARG A 42 46.10 14.02 29.68
N PHE A 43 45.91 14.84 30.72
CA PHE A 43 44.63 14.99 31.39
C PHE A 43 43.56 15.61 30.48
N ALA A 44 43.90 16.66 29.73
CA ALA A 44 43.00 17.29 28.76
C ALA A 44 42.55 16.28 27.67
N ARG A 45 43.48 15.46 27.15
CA ARG A 45 43.15 14.38 26.21
C ARG A 45 42.20 13.36 26.81
N LEU A 46 42.45 12.88 28.04
CA LEU A 46 41.56 11.93 28.71
C LEU A 46 40.16 12.52 28.95
N ARG A 47 40.05 13.80 29.29
CA ARG A 47 38.76 14.49 29.41
C ARG A 47 38.02 14.59 28.09
N LYS A 48 38.73 14.88 26.99
CA LYS A 48 38.17 14.86 25.64
C LYS A 48 37.66 13.46 25.28
N ASP A 49 38.48 12.42 25.45
CA ASP A 49 38.10 11.04 25.14
C ASP A 49 36.88 10.58 25.96
N ALA A 50 36.76 11.04 27.21
CA ALA A 50 35.58 10.77 28.05
C ALA A 50 34.33 11.51 27.55
N ALA A 51 34.48 12.78 27.13
CA ALA A 51 33.40 13.56 26.55
C ALA A 51 32.91 12.97 25.22
N ASP A 52 33.83 12.57 24.35
CA ASP A 52 33.53 11.95 23.06
C ASP A 52 32.82 10.60 23.24
N ARG A 53 33.28 9.76 24.19
CA ARG A 53 32.57 8.52 24.56
C ARG A 53 31.16 8.77 25.08
N LYS A 54 30.98 9.77 25.95
CA LYS A 54 29.66 10.13 26.47
C LYS A 54 28.73 10.64 25.35
N ALA A 55 29.24 11.45 24.44
CA ALA A 55 28.49 11.93 23.29
C ALA A 55 28.09 10.80 22.34
N GLU A 56 28.99 9.84 22.10
CA GLU A 56 28.67 8.64 21.31
C GLU A 56 27.60 7.77 21.96
N GLN A 57 27.73 7.49 23.26
CA GLN A 57 26.71 6.74 24.01
C GLN A 57 25.34 7.43 23.96
N ALA A 58 25.30 8.76 24.10
CA ALA A 58 24.07 9.53 23.99
C ALA A 58 23.46 9.46 22.58
N ARG A 59 24.28 9.53 21.53
CA ARG A 59 23.84 9.39 20.13
C ARG A 59 23.27 7.99 19.88
N THR A 60 23.94 6.94 20.32
CA THR A 60 23.47 5.56 20.18
C THR A 60 22.16 5.34 20.94
N ALA A 61 22.07 5.81 22.19
CA ALA A 61 20.84 5.70 22.97
C ALA A 61 19.66 6.44 22.30
N ALA A 62 19.90 7.64 21.77
CA ALA A 62 18.88 8.39 21.02
C ALA A 62 18.46 7.66 19.74
N ALA A 63 19.39 7.09 18.98
CA ALA A 63 19.10 6.32 17.77
C ALA A 63 18.30 5.04 18.08
N THR A 64 18.66 4.30 19.14
CA THR A 64 17.92 3.12 19.60
C THR A 64 16.50 3.49 19.99
N ARG A 65 16.32 4.57 20.75
CA ARG A 65 14.98 5.05 21.14
C ARG A 65 14.16 5.47 19.92
N ALA A 66 14.74 6.24 19.00
CA ALA A 66 14.05 6.66 17.79
C ALA A 66 13.65 5.46 16.91
N ARG A 67 14.49 4.42 16.84
CA ARG A 67 14.15 3.16 16.15
C ARG A 67 12.99 2.43 16.83
N ALA A 68 13.00 2.33 18.16
CA ALA A 68 11.90 1.70 18.90
C ALA A 68 10.58 2.46 18.67
N GLU A 69 10.59 3.79 18.81
CA GLU A 69 9.42 4.63 18.53
C GLU A 69 8.91 4.50 17.08
N ALA A 70 9.81 4.30 16.12
CA ALA A 70 9.44 4.08 14.71
C ALA A 70 8.81 2.68 14.49
N ILE A 71 9.31 1.65 15.18
CA ILE A 71 8.74 0.30 15.14
C ILE A 71 7.35 0.31 15.76
N ASP A 72 7.19 0.86 16.97
CA ASP A 72 5.90 0.95 17.65
C ASP A 72 4.84 1.66 16.80
N ARG A 73 5.24 2.75 16.11
CA ARG A 73 4.35 3.45 15.18
C ARG A 73 4.00 2.63 13.95
N ALA A 74 4.96 1.86 13.41
CA ALA A 74 4.71 0.98 12.28
C ALA A 74 3.74 -0.13 12.66
N GLU A 75 3.91 -0.74 13.84
CA GLU A 75 2.99 -1.76 14.37
C GLU A 75 1.59 -1.18 14.58
N GLN A 76 1.46 -0.02 15.21
CA GLN A 76 0.17 0.66 15.37
C GLN A 76 -0.53 0.96 14.03
N LEU A 77 0.24 1.34 12.99
CA LEU A 77 -0.32 1.59 11.66
C LEU A 77 -0.78 0.30 10.97
N LEU A 78 -0.06 -0.80 11.15
CA LEU A 78 -0.42 -2.10 10.59
C LEU A 78 -1.63 -2.70 11.32
N ASP A 79 -1.67 -2.58 12.65
CA ASP A 79 -2.79 -3.05 13.47
C ASP A 79 -4.08 -2.26 13.21
N ALA A 80 -3.96 -0.98 12.84
CA ALA A 80 -5.10 -0.15 12.45
C ALA A 80 -5.69 -0.50 11.07
N HIS A 81 -4.96 -1.27 10.24
CA HIS A 81 -5.35 -1.61 8.88
C HIS A 81 -5.19 -3.11 8.63
N THR A 82 -6.08 -3.87 9.26
CA THR A 82 -6.02 -5.34 9.22
C THR A 82 -6.45 -5.89 7.87
N LEU A 83 -5.98 -7.11 7.56
CA LEU A 83 -6.46 -7.86 6.40
C LEU A 83 -7.93 -8.25 6.52
N ASP A 84 -8.48 -8.30 7.73
CA ASP A 84 -9.88 -8.65 7.96
C ASP A 84 -10.82 -7.56 7.41
N ASP A 85 -10.42 -6.28 7.49
CA ASP A 85 -11.17 -5.17 6.86
C ASP A 85 -11.23 -5.32 5.33
N ILE A 86 -10.10 -5.68 4.73
CA ILE A 86 -10.01 -5.92 3.28
C ILE A 86 -10.82 -7.16 2.89
N ALA A 87 -10.75 -8.23 3.68
CA ALA A 87 -11.51 -9.46 3.45
C ALA A 87 -13.03 -9.21 3.53
N ALA A 88 -13.49 -8.41 4.49
CA ALA A 88 -14.89 -8.02 4.59
C ALA A 88 -15.35 -7.22 3.36
N GLN A 89 -14.55 -6.26 2.89
CA GLN A 89 -14.84 -5.52 1.66
C GLN A 89 -14.82 -6.42 0.42
N TYR A 90 -13.92 -7.38 0.36
CA TYR A 90 -13.85 -8.36 -0.72
C TYR A 90 -15.12 -9.22 -0.77
N VAL A 91 -15.57 -9.76 0.37
CA VAL A 91 -16.81 -10.55 0.46
C VAL A 91 -18.02 -9.70 0.08
N ALA A 92 -18.07 -8.43 0.52
CA ALA A 92 -19.12 -7.51 0.13
C ALA A 92 -19.13 -7.24 -1.39
N ALA A 93 -17.96 -7.02 -1.99
CA ALA A 93 -17.82 -6.84 -3.43
C ALA A 93 -18.26 -8.09 -4.20
N ARG A 94 -17.87 -9.29 -3.76
CA ARG A 94 -18.31 -10.57 -4.34
C ARG A 94 -19.83 -10.68 -4.33
N LYS A 95 -20.47 -10.48 -3.18
CA LYS A 95 -21.94 -10.51 -3.04
C LYS A 95 -22.64 -9.47 -3.92
N ALA A 96 -22.05 -8.28 -4.06
CA ALA A 96 -22.59 -7.24 -4.93
C ALA A 96 -22.53 -7.64 -6.42
N LEU A 97 -21.43 -8.28 -6.85
CA LEU A 97 -21.30 -8.79 -8.22
C LEU A 97 -22.28 -9.96 -8.47
N GLU A 98 -22.43 -10.89 -7.52
CA GLU A 98 -23.44 -11.96 -7.59
C GLU A 98 -24.87 -11.40 -7.72
N SER A 99 -25.19 -10.36 -6.94
CA SER A 99 -26.48 -9.69 -7.01
C SER A 99 -26.72 -9.01 -8.36
N LEU A 100 -25.68 -8.40 -8.94
CA LEU A 100 -25.75 -7.81 -10.28
C LEU A 100 -25.97 -8.88 -11.36
N VAL A 101 -25.28 -10.02 -11.26
CA VAL A 101 -25.47 -11.17 -12.16
C VAL A 101 -26.93 -11.64 -12.11
N ALA A 102 -27.46 -11.89 -10.91
CA ALA A 102 -28.85 -12.31 -10.74
C ALA A 102 -29.86 -11.30 -11.31
N ALA A 103 -29.60 -9.99 -11.18
CA ALA A 103 -30.44 -8.95 -11.76
C ALA A 103 -30.40 -8.95 -13.31
N CYS A 104 -29.23 -9.17 -13.90
CA CYS A 104 -29.07 -9.32 -15.35
C CYS A 104 -29.82 -10.56 -15.88
N GLU A 105 -29.73 -11.68 -15.18
CA GLU A 105 -30.45 -12.92 -15.51
C GLU A 105 -31.97 -12.74 -15.40
N ALA A 106 -32.45 -12.15 -14.30
CA ALA A 106 -33.88 -11.87 -14.11
C ALA A 106 -34.42 -10.94 -15.20
N ARG A 107 -33.64 -9.92 -15.59
CA ARG A 107 -33.99 -9.04 -16.72
C ARG A 107 -34.07 -9.81 -18.03
N THR A 108 -33.09 -10.65 -18.31
CA THR A 108 -33.04 -11.47 -19.52
C THR A 108 -34.23 -12.43 -19.60
N ALA A 109 -34.55 -13.12 -18.49
CA ALA A 109 -35.72 -13.98 -18.40
C ALA A 109 -37.03 -13.22 -18.64
N ALA A 110 -37.17 -12.02 -18.06
CA ALA A 110 -38.36 -11.18 -18.27
C ALA A 110 -38.51 -10.73 -19.73
N VAL A 111 -37.41 -10.38 -20.40
CA VAL A 111 -37.42 -9.99 -21.82
C VAL A 111 -37.71 -11.19 -22.72
N ASP A 112 -37.15 -12.36 -22.41
CA ASP A 112 -37.42 -13.60 -23.14
C ASP A 112 -38.89 -14.01 -23.05
N GLU A 113 -39.44 -14.03 -21.83
CA GLU A 113 -40.85 -14.37 -21.63
C GLU A 113 -41.79 -13.39 -22.34
N ALA A 114 -41.50 -12.09 -22.26
CA ALA A 114 -42.26 -11.08 -22.99
C ALA A 114 -42.16 -11.26 -24.52
N ALA A 115 -40.96 -11.53 -25.04
CA ALA A 115 -40.75 -11.78 -26.47
C ALA A 115 -41.49 -13.05 -26.92
N ARG A 116 -41.46 -14.11 -26.13
CA ARG A 116 -42.17 -15.37 -26.36
C ARG A 116 -43.68 -15.13 -26.41
N MET A 117 -44.26 -14.47 -25.40
CA MET A 117 -45.69 -14.13 -25.36
C MET A 117 -46.13 -13.32 -26.58
N LEU A 118 -45.36 -12.29 -26.94
CA LEU A 118 -45.66 -11.41 -28.07
C LEU A 118 -45.42 -12.06 -29.43
N SER A 119 -44.58 -13.10 -29.51
CA SER A 119 -44.38 -13.87 -30.75
C SER A 119 -45.54 -14.84 -31.03
N ILE A 120 -46.19 -15.37 -29.98
CA ILE A 120 -47.33 -16.28 -30.07
C ILE A 120 -48.62 -15.51 -30.31
N ALA A 121 -48.82 -14.42 -29.57
CA ALA A 121 -49.96 -13.55 -29.78
C ALA A 121 -49.75 -12.84 -31.13
N ALA A 122 -50.60 -13.12 -32.13
CA ALA A 122 -50.59 -12.45 -33.43
C ALA A 122 -51.02 -10.97 -33.31
N VAL A 123 -50.33 -10.18 -32.49
CA VAL A 123 -50.69 -8.79 -32.10
C VAL A 123 -50.45 -7.79 -33.23
N ARG A 124 -50.12 -8.25 -34.44
CA ARG A 124 -49.63 -7.36 -35.50
C ARG A 124 -50.64 -6.32 -36.01
N ASP A 125 -51.96 -6.50 -35.83
CA ASP A 125 -52.94 -5.67 -36.57
C ASP A 125 -54.13 -5.11 -35.75
N ALA A 126 -53.98 -4.90 -34.43
CA ALA A 126 -55.04 -4.26 -33.65
C ALA A 126 -55.02 -2.72 -33.82
N PRO A 127 -56.05 -2.09 -34.43
CA PRO A 127 -56.05 -0.65 -34.65
C PRO A 127 -56.00 0.13 -33.33
N GLY A 128 -55.07 1.10 -33.25
CA GLY A 128 -54.90 2.00 -32.10
C GLY A 128 -53.95 1.51 -31.00
N ARG A 129 -53.27 0.36 -31.16
CA ARG A 129 -52.19 -0.04 -30.25
C ARG A 129 -50.84 0.52 -30.70
N PRO A 130 -49.92 0.84 -29.76
CA PRO A 130 -48.56 1.24 -30.12
C PRO A 130 -47.88 0.11 -30.91
N ASP A 131 -47.03 0.48 -31.88
CA ASP A 131 -46.23 -0.49 -32.63
C ASP A 131 -45.36 -1.28 -31.64
N VAL A 132 -45.71 -2.56 -31.47
CA VAL A 132 -44.94 -3.51 -30.65
C VAL A 132 -44.28 -4.49 -31.60
N THR A 133 -42.95 -4.53 -31.58
CA THR A 133 -42.20 -5.57 -32.27
C THR A 133 -41.47 -6.47 -31.27
N ALA A 134 -41.57 -7.77 -31.46
CA ALA A 134 -40.87 -8.75 -30.64
C ALA A 134 -40.07 -9.69 -31.56
N ARG A 135 -38.88 -10.06 -31.10
CA ARG A 135 -38.08 -11.11 -31.74
C ARG A 135 -37.73 -12.15 -30.68
N TRP A 136 -38.10 -13.38 -30.98
CA TRP A 136 -37.78 -14.57 -30.21
C TRP A 136 -37.31 -15.65 -31.18
N ASP A 137 -36.08 -16.13 -31.00
CA ASP A 137 -35.46 -17.17 -31.84
C ASP A 137 -35.21 -18.48 -31.06
N GLY A 138 -35.81 -18.58 -29.86
CA GLY A 138 -35.60 -19.69 -28.92
C GLY A 138 -34.38 -19.52 -28.00
N SER A 139 -33.59 -18.46 -28.16
CA SER A 139 -32.47 -18.13 -27.28
C SER A 139 -32.77 -16.88 -26.43
N PRO A 140 -32.74 -16.99 -25.09
CA PRO A 140 -32.94 -15.84 -24.20
C PRO A 140 -31.97 -14.68 -24.44
N ALA A 141 -30.74 -14.98 -24.87
CA ALA A 141 -29.71 -13.97 -25.13
C ALA A 141 -30.05 -13.04 -26.31
N ASN A 142 -30.85 -13.52 -27.27
CA ASN A 142 -31.20 -12.78 -28.48
C ASN A 142 -32.59 -12.13 -28.41
N SER A 143 -33.32 -12.39 -27.32
CA SER A 143 -34.67 -11.88 -27.11
C SER A 143 -34.69 -10.36 -27.00
N ARG A 144 -35.61 -9.73 -27.74
CA ARG A 144 -35.84 -8.29 -27.68
C ARG A 144 -37.31 -7.95 -27.89
N VAL A 145 -37.74 -6.90 -27.21
CA VAL A 145 -39.08 -6.34 -27.30
C VAL A 145 -38.95 -4.82 -27.49
N GLU A 146 -39.59 -4.27 -28.50
CA GLU A 146 -39.66 -2.85 -28.78
C GLU A 146 -41.11 -2.40 -28.64
N THR A 147 -41.34 -1.37 -27.82
CA THR A 147 -42.68 -0.78 -27.57
C THR A 147 -42.59 0.73 -27.78
N GLY A 148 -43.14 1.22 -28.89
CA GLY A 148 -43.00 2.63 -29.27
C GLY A 148 -41.54 3.06 -29.36
N THR A 149 -41.08 3.92 -28.45
CA THR A 149 -39.69 4.43 -28.42
C THR A 149 -38.75 3.64 -27.51
N VAL A 150 -39.25 2.65 -26.75
CA VAL A 150 -38.46 1.92 -25.77
C VAL A 150 -38.07 0.55 -26.31
N ARG A 151 -36.76 0.29 -26.30
CA ARG A 151 -36.18 -1.01 -26.67
C ARG A 151 -35.72 -1.76 -25.44
N HIS A 152 -36.29 -2.95 -25.23
CA HIS A 152 -35.92 -3.89 -24.20
C HIS A 152 -35.06 -5.00 -24.82
N VAL A 153 -33.85 -5.17 -24.33
CA VAL A 153 -32.92 -6.22 -24.74
C VAL A 153 -32.52 -7.07 -23.54
N ALA A 154 -32.21 -8.33 -23.80
CA ALA A 154 -31.48 -9.17 -22.87
C ALA A 154 -30.16 -8.51 -22.44
N LEU A 155 -29.75 -8.77 -21.20
CA LEU A 155 -28.50 -8.28 -20.64
C LEU A 155 -27.68 -9.47 -20.18
N GLU A 156 -26.66 -9.81 -20.96
CA GLU A 156 -25.68 -10.81 -20.56
C GLU A 156 -24.81 -10.27 -19.42
N PRO A 157 -24.63 -11.02 -18.31
CA PRO A 157 -23.82 -10.55 -17.18
C PRO A 157 -22.36 -10.27 -17.56
N GLY A 158 -21.77 -11.06 -18.46
CA GLY A 158 -20.35 -10.95 -18.84
C GLY A 158 -19.96 -9.56 -19.37
N PRO A 159 -20.59 -9.06 -20.45
CA PRO A 159 -20.33 -7.70 -20.95
C PRO A 159 -20.57 -6.58 -19.94
N VAL A 160 -21.58 -6.73 -19.06
CA VAL A 160 -21.89 -5.75 -18.01
C VAL A 160 -20.77 -5.71 -16.96
N LEU A 161 -20.35 -6.87 -16.46
CA LEU A 161 -19.25 -7.00 -15.51
C LEU A 161 -17.93 -6.50 -16.11
N HIS A 162 -17.64 -6.82 -17.36
CA HIS A 162 -16.45 -6.34 -18.06
C HIS A 162 -16.41 -4.80 -18.12
N CYS A 163 -17.53 -4.16 -18.49
CA CYS A 163 -17.64 -2.70 -18.51
C CYS A 163 -17.43 -2.09 -17.11
N LEU A 164 -17.98 -2.72 -16.06
CA LEU A 164 -17.82 -2.28 -14.69
C LEU A 164 -16.35 -2.34 -14.24
N VAL A 165 -15.71 -3.50 -14.41
CA VAL A 165 -14.30 -3.71 -14.03
C VAL A 165 -13.40 -2.74 -14.77
N ARG A 166 -13.62 -2.53 -16.08
CA ARG A 166 -12.84 -1.55 -16.86
C ARG A 166 -12.98 -0.13 -16.31
N ARG A 167 -14.20 0.32 -16.00
CA ARG A 167 -14.43 1.66 -15.42
C ARG A 167 -13.75 1.83 -14.06
N ILE A 168 -13.74 0.79 -13.23
CA ILE A 168 -13.00 0.78 -11.96
C ILE A 168 -11.49 0.88 -12.23
N ALA A 169 -10.96 0.10 -13.17
CA ALA A 169 -9.55 0.15 -13.55
C ALA A 169 -9.13 1.53 -14.06
N ASP A 170 -9.94 2.15 -14.92
CA ASP A 170 -9.69 3.49 -15.47
C ASP A 170 -9.63 4.57 -14.35
N ALA A 171 -10.43 4.40 -13.28
CA ALA A 171 -10.42 5.29 -12.12
C ALA A 171 -9.19 5.08 -11.21
N HIS A 172 -8.48 3.95 -11.33
CA HIS A 172 -7.36 3.56 -10.47
C HIS A 172 -6.09 3.23 -11.29
N PRO A 173 -5.47 4.21 -11.97
CA PRO A 173 -4.39 3.98 -12.94
C PRO A 173 -3.10 3.40 -12.34
N ARG A 174 -2.95 3.41 -11.01
CA ARG A 174 -1.80 2.82 -10.30
C ARG A 174 -2.09 1.43 -9.72
N GLY A 175 -3.33 0.94 -9.79
CA GLY A 175 -3.80 -0.19 -8.99
C GLY A 175 -4.22 -1.44 -9.76
N LEU A 176 -4.45 -1.35 -11.08
CA LEU A 176 -4.90 -2.49 -11.90
C LEU A 176 -4.13 -2.51 -13.22
N PRO A 177 -2.90 -3.08 -13.27
CA PRO A 177 -2.25 -3.36 -14.54
C PRO A 177 -3.02 -4.48 -15.25
N LEU A 178 -4.06 -4.12 -15.99
CA LEU A 178 -4.70 -5.01 -16.95
C LEU A 178 -3.78 -5.09 -18.17
N ASP A 179 -2.65 -5.79 -18.03
CA ASP A 179 -1.81 -6.13 -19.17
C ASP A 179 -2.61 -7.07 -20.07
N HIS A 180 -2.98 -6.56 -21.24
CA HIS A 180 -4.02 -7.07 -22.13
C HIS A 180 -3.60 -8.37 -22.83
N THR A 181 -2.40 -8.86 -22.52
CA THR A 181 -1.71 -9.97 -23.17
C THR A 181 -1.98 -11.33 -22.53
N TYR A 182 -2.57 -11.38 -21.32
CA TYR A 182 -2.79 -12.65 -20.62
C TYR A 182 -4.25 -12.79 -20.17
N SER A 183 -4.91 -13.83 -20.67
CA SER A 183 -6.24 -14.24 -20.21
C SER A 183 -6.24 -14.41 -18.68
N LEU A 184 -7.11 -13.66 -17.98
CA LEU A 184 -7.38 -13.80 -16.54
C LEU A 184 -7.63 -15.27 -16.15
N ALA A 185 -8.29 -16.04 -17.02
CA ALA A 185 -8.55 -17.46 -16.82
C ALA A 185 -7.29 -18.36 -16.86
N ARG A 186 -6.18 -17.93 -17.50
CA ARG A 186 -4.90 -18.68 -17.51
C ARG A 186 -4.02 -18.37 -16.30
N GLN A 187 -4.14 -17.20 -15.68
CA GLN A 187 -3.41 -16.85 -14.44
C GLN A 187 -4.07 -17.44 -13.18
N LEU A 188 -5.41 -17.61 -13.19
CA LEU A 188 -6.15 -18.25 -12.10
C LEU A 188 -5.87 -19.76 -11.94
N VAL A 189 -5.04 -20.36 -12.81
CA VAL A 189 -4.76 -21.81 -12.85
C VAL A 189 -3.37 -22.18 -12.30
N VAL A 190 -2.51 -21.23 -11.91
CA VAL A 190 -1.13 -21.57 -11.51
C VAL A 190 -0.81 -21.16 -10.06
N GLY A 191 -0.98 -22.12 -9.15
CA GLY A 191 -0.20 -22.21 -7.90
C GLY A 191 -1.03 -22.32 -6.61
N PRO A 192 -0.80 -23.33 -5.74
CA PRO A 192 -1.33 -23.37 -4.39
C PRO A 192 -0.46 -22.47 -3.50
N GLN A 193 -0.67 -21.16 -3.56
CA GLN A 193 -0.22 -20.28 -2.49
C GLN A 193 -1.48 -19.60 -1.97
N SER A 194 -1.96 -20.04 -0.80
CA SER A 194 -2.99 -19.31 -0.09
C SER A 194 -2.44 -17.90 0.16
N SER A 195 -3.09 -16.91 -0.42
CA SER A 195 -2.79 -15.53 -0.07
C SER A 195 -3.17 -15.32 1.40
N PRO A 196 -2.46 -14.46 2.17
CA PRO A 196 -2.92 -14.03 3.49
C PRO A 196 -4.36 -13.48 3.48
N LEU A 197 -4.82 -12.97 2.33
CA LEU A 197 -6.20 -12.56 2.12
C LEU A 197 -7.17 -13.77 2.04
N ASP A 198 -6.77 -14.87 1.41
CA ASP A 198 -7.60 -16.09 1.31
C ASP A 198 -7.83 -16.70 2.70
N ASP A 199 -6.81 -16.69 3.55
CA ASP A 199 -6.93 -17.13 4.94
C ASP A 199 -7.87 -16.21 5.74
N ALA A 200 -7.82 -14.89 5.51
CA ALA A 200 -8.72 -13.93 6.15
C ALA A 200 -10.17 -14.11 5.70
N ILE A 201 -10.40 -14.32 4.40
CA ILE A 201 -11.72 -14.65 3.84
C ILE A 201 -12.22 -15.98 4.44
N GLY A 202 -11.36 -17.00 4.51
CA GLY A 202 -11.71 -18.29 5.08
C GLY A 202 -12.16 -18.20 6.55
N ARG A 203 -11.53 -17.33 7.36
CA ARG A 203 -11.97 -17.07 8.74
C ARG A 203 -13.36 -16.40 8.80
N LEU A 204 -13.63 -15.44 7.91
CA LEU A 204 -14.94 -14.76 7.85
C LEU A 204 -16.05 -15.70 7.37
N ASP A 205 -15.77 -16.52 6.35
CA ASP A 205 -16.71 -17.50 5.82
C ASP A 205 -17.02 -18.59 6.87
N ALA A 206 -16.07 -18.98 7.72
CA ALA A 206 -16.29 -19.92 8.83
C ALA A 206 -17.09 -19.34 10.02
N ALA A 207 -17.18 -18.01 10.14
CA ALA A 207 -17.88 -17.33 11.21
C ALA A 207 -19.33 -16.94 10.85
N SER A 208 -19.72 -17.05 9.57
CA SER A 208 -21.05 -16.70 9.04
C SER A 208 -21.99 -17.91 9.01
#